data_AF-A0A1M7FZS3-F1
#
_entry.id   AF-A0A1M7FZS3-F1
#
_cell.length_a   1.000
_cell.length_b   1.000
_cell.length_c   1.000
_cell.angle_alpha   90.00
_cell.angle_beta   90.00
_cell.angle_gamma   90.00
#
_symmetry.space_group_name_H-M   'P 1'
#
loop_
_entity.id
_entity.type
_entity.pdbx_description
1 polymer ?
#
loop_
_entity_poly.entity_id
_entity_poly.type
_entity_poly.pdbx_seq_one_letter_code
_entity_poly.pdbx_strand_id
1 'polypeptide(L)'
;MHYILHFLFPAVLALVFFPAMWQAAYLMMLATMLMDLDHLLAKPIFDPLRCSVGYHPLHSFYAFPAYALLLLLPALQPVAVGLLFHLFTDTVDCLWNFSHCNECYLSSRIYALRNWVKKLLGRKVAE
;
A
#
# COMPACT_ATOMS: atom_id res chain seq x y z
N MET A 1 -12.30 8.42 -1.61
CA MET A 1 -10.91 8.88 -1.88
C MET A 1 -10.12 7.75 -2.52
N HIS A 2 -9.99 6.61 -1.83
CA HIS A 2 -9.46 5.32 -2.30
C HIS A 2 -9.53 5.07 -3.83
N TYR A 3 -10.74 4.97 -4.40
CA TYR A 3 -10.90 4.62 -5.82
C TYR A 3 -10.34 5.66 -6.80
N ILE A 4 -10.39 6.96 -6.48
CA ILE A 4 -9.83 7.98 -7.38
C ILE A 4 -8.31 7.83 -7.45
N LEU A 5 -7.69 7.57 -6.30
CA LEU A 5 -6.25 7.34 -6.21
C LEU A 5 -5.89 6.04 -6.93
N HIS A 6 -6.61 4.94 -6.72
CA HIS A 6 -6.27 3.67 -7.38
C HIS A 6 -6.52 3.64 -8.89
N PHE A 7 -7.50 4.39 -9.41
CA PHE A 7 -7.90 4.29 -10.82
C PHE A 7 -7.48 5.50 -11.67
N LEU A 8 -7.65 6.72 -11.18
CA LEU A 8 -7.42 7.92 -12.00
C LEU A 8 -5.98 8.43 -11.88
N PHE A 9 -5.41 8.39 -10.69
CA PHE A 9 -4.06 8.92 -10.46
C PHE A 9 -2.93 8.13 -11.16
N PRO A 10 -3.02 6.80 -11.41
CA PRO A 10 -2.03 6.09 -12.21
C PRO A 10 -1.91 6.64 -13.63
N ALA A 11 -2.96 7.25 -14.20
CA ALA A 11 -2.86 7.91 -15.50
C ALA A 11 -1.90 9.11 -15.43
N VAL A 12 -1.94 9.87 -14.33
CA VAL A 12 -1.00 11.00 -14.09
C VAL A 12 0.42 10.47 -13.95
N LEU A 13 0.62 9.41 -13.16
CA LEU A 13 1.94 8.78 -13.02
C LEU A 13 2.47 8.26 -14.36
N ALA A 14 1.60 7.69 -15.20
CA ALA A 14 1.98 7.17 -16.51
C ALA A 14 2.44 8.29 -17.44
N LEU A 15 1.70 9.41 -17.46
CA LEU A 15 2.02 10.57 -18.28
C LEU A 15 3.32 11.25 -17.83
N VAL A 16 3.60 11.30 -16.52
CA VAL A 16 4.79 11.97 -15.97
C VAL A 16 6.04 11.10 -16.07
N PHE A 17 5.97 9.83 -15.69
CA PHE A 17 7.14 8.96 -15.59
C PHE A 17 7.40 8.12 -16.85
N PHE A 18 6.36 7.84 -17.65
CA PHE A 18 6.44 6.98 -18.83
C PHE A 18 5.80 7.64 -20.07
N PRO A 19 6.06 8.91 -20.40
CA PRO A 19 5.35 9.66 -21.42
C PRO A 19 5.37 9.00 -22.80
N ALA A 20 6.48 8.35 -23.18
CA ALA A 20 6.63 7.67 -24.47
C ALA A 20 5.73 6.42 -24.60
N MET A 21 5.27 5.85 -23.49
CA MET A 21 4.48 4.61 -23.46
C MET A 21 3.33 4.69 -22.45
N TRP A 22 2.78 5.89 -22.24
CA TRP A 22 1.88 6.19 -21.12
C TRP A 22 0.63 5.30 -21.09
N GLN A 23 0.07 4.92 -22.25
CA GLN A 23 -1.08 4.02 -22.32
C GLN A 23 -0.75 2.65 -21.76
N ALA A 24 0.37 2.07 -22.20
CA ALA A 24 0.84 0.78 -21.72
C ALA A 24 1.20 0.84 -20.22
N ALA A 25 1.89 1.90 -19.80
CA ALA A 25 2.24 2.12 -18.40
C ALA A 25 0.98 2.25 -17.51
N TYR A 26 -0.02 3.00 -17.96
CA TYR A 26 -1.30 3.12 -17.27
C TYR A 26 -2.02 1.79 -17.14
N LEU A 27 -2.14 1.01 -18.23
CA LEU A 27 -2.75 -0.32 -18.18
C LEU A 27 -1.99 -1.30 -17.28
N MET A 28 -0.65 -1.24 -17.28
CA MET A 28 0.18 -2.04 -16.37
C MET A 28 -0.05 -1.66 -14.91
N MET A 29 -0.10 -0.37 -14.59
CA MET A 29 -0.42 0.08 -13.22
C MET A 29 -1.85 -0.28 -12.82
N LEU A 30 -2.82 -0.16 -13.73
CA LEU A 30 -4.19 -0.60 -13.47
C LEU A 30 -4.26 -2.11 -13.19
N ALA A 31 -3.47 -2.92 -13.90
CA ALA A 31 -3.38 -4.35 -13.64
C ALA A 31 -2.83 -4.69 -12.25
N THR A 32 -2.07 -3.78 -11.61
CA THR A 32 -1.58 -4.00 -10.24
C THR A 32 -2.70 -4.04 -9.19
N MET A 33 -3.91 -3.56 -9.52
CA MET A 33 -5.08 -3.71 -8.64
C MET A 33 -5.45 -5.18 -8.38
N LEU A 34 -4.97 -6.13 -9.20
CA LEU A 34 -5.13 -7.57 -8.92
C LEU A 34 -4.46 -8.00 -7.61
N MET A 35 -3.56 -7.18 -7.06
CA MET A 35 -2.94 -7.40 -5.75
C MET A 35 -3.99 -7.50 -4.62
N ASP A 36 -5.11 -6.79 -4.73
CA ASP A 36 -6.22 -6.84 -3.76
C ASP A 36 -6.88 -8.21 -3.66
N LEU A 37 -6.62 -9.13 -4.59
CA LEU A 37 -7.10 -10.50 -4.48
C LEU A 37 -6.54 -11.22 -3.24
N ASP A 38 -5.45 -10.73 -2.65
CA ASP A 38 -4.95 -11.24 -1.37
C ASP A 38 -5.90 -10.96 -0.17
N HIS A 39 -6.90 -10.09 -0.34
CA HIS A 39 -7.98 -9.90 0.62
C HIS A 39 -8.83 -11.15 0.81
N LEU A 40 -8.92 -12.01 -0.22
CA LEU A 40 -9.64 -13.28 -0.13
C LEU A 40 -9.02 -14.24 0.89
N LEU A 41 -7.77 -13.99 1.31
CA LEU A 41 -7.06 -14.76 2.32
C LEU A 41 -7.37 -14.29 3.76
N ALA A 42 -8.09 -13.18 3.92
CA ALA A 42 -8.43 -12.62 5.22
C ALA A 42 -9.70 -13.23 5.83
N LYS A 43 -9.76 -13.20 7.17
CA LYS A 43 -10.97 -13.48 7.96
C LYS A 43 -11.24 -12.32 8.91
N PRO A 44 -12.39 -11.62 8.81
CA PRO A 44 -13.37 -11.70 7.72
C PRO A 44 -12.77 -11.20 6.39
N ILE A 45 -13.34 -11.63 5.25
CA ILE A 45 -12.84 -11.23 3.92
C ILE A 45 -12.91 -9.71 3.77
N PHE A 46 -14.08 -9.12 4.04
CA PHE A 46 -14.29 -7.68 4.02
C PHE A 46 -14.45 -7.13 5.44
N ASP A 47 -13.69 -6.08 5.76
CA ASP A 47 -13.80 -5.32 6.99
C ASP A 47 -13.44 -3.86 6.69
N PRO A 48 -14.40 -2.91 6.78
CA PRO A 48 -14.16 -1.51 6.43
C PRO A 48 -13.28 -0.77 7.45
N LEU A 49 -13.09 -1.33 8.65
CA LEU A 49 -12.30 -0.73 9.72
C LEU A 49 -10.87 -1.28 9.80
N ARG A 50 -10.55 -2.31 9.02
CA ARG A 50 -9.23 -2.94 8.99
C ARG A 50 -8.27 -2.13 8.11
N CYS A 51 -7.07 -1.90 8.62
CA CYS A 51 -5.95 -1.44 7.79
C CYS A 51 -5.32 -2.62 7.04
N SER A 52 -5.34 -2.58 5.70
CA SER A 52 -4.76 -3.63 4.83
C SER A 52 -3.24 -3.73 4.97
N VAL A 53 -2.58 -2.59 5.17
CA VAL A 53 -1.12 -2.48 5.24
C VAL A 53 -0.56 -3.26 6.42
N GLY A 54 0.31 -4.22 6.12
CA GLY A 54 0.90 -5.16 7.08
C GLY A 54 0.00 -6.34 7.44
N TYR A 55 -1.26 -6.37 7.01
CA TYR A 55 -2.21 -7.44 7.32
C TYR A 55 -2.20 -8.56 6.27
N HIS A 56 -2.24 -8.20 4.98
CA HIS A 56 -2.28 -9.18 3.89
C HIS A 56 -0.88 -9.51 3.33
N PRO A 57 -0.69 -10.66 2.68
CA PRO A 57 0.63 -11.08 2.19
C PRO A 57 1.27 -10.11 1.20
N LEU A 58 0.52 -9.64 0.21
CA LEU A 58 1.02 -8.67 -0.77
C LEU A 58 1.05 -7.28 -0.15
N HIS A 59 0.16 -6.97 0.78
CA HIS A 59 0.19 -5.70 1.55
C HIS A 59 1.20 -5.69 2.71
N SER A 60 2.08 -6.68 2.81
CA SER A 60 2.98 -6.83 3.96
C SER A 60 4.07 -5.76 3.97
N PHE A 61 4.66 -5.50 5.14
CA PHE A 61 5.80 -4.58 5.26
C PHE A 61 7.03 -5.03 4.44
N TYR A 62 7.13 -6.32 4.12
CA TYR A 62 8.18 -6.88 3.27
C TYR A 62 7.93 -6.62 1.77
N ALA A 63 6.67 -6.40 1.37
CA ALA A 63 6.32 -6.12 -0.01
C ALA A 63 6.83 -4.76 -0.47
N PHE A 64 6.83 -3.74 0.39
CA PHE A 64 7.37 -2.40 0.09
C PHE A 64 8.81 -2.44 -0.44
N PRO A 65 9.81 -2.99 0.29
CA PRO A 65 11.17 -3.06 -0.24
C PRO A 65 11.27 -4.01 -1.44
N ALA A 66 10.50 -5.10 -1.50
CA ALA A 66 10.50 -5.99 -2.65
C ALA A 66 10.04 -5.27 -3.94
N TYR A 67 8.97 -4.49 -3.87
CA TYR A 67 8.47 -3.70 -5.00
C TYR A 67 9.39 -2.53 -5.34
N ALA A 68 10.04 -1.91 -4.35
CA ALA A 68 11.08 -0.92 -4.59
C ALA A 68 12.28 -1.51 -5.34
N LEU A 69 12.67 -2.75 -5.08
CA LEU A 69 13.73 -3.42 -5.84
C LEU A 69 13.34 -3.66 -7.31
N LEU A 70 12.05 -3.84 -7.62
CA LEU A 70 11.58 -3.96 -9.01
C LEU A 70 11.83 -2.67 -9.82
N LEU A 71 11.97 -1.50 -9.18
CA LEU A 71 12.32 -0.25 -9.87
C LEU A 71 13.71 -0.29 -10.50
N LEU A 72 14.59 -1.19 -10.05
CA LEU A 72 15.92 -1.39 -10.62
C LEU A 72 15.89 -2.11 -11.97
N LEU A 73 14.75 -2.72 -12.34
CA LEU A 73 14.57 -3.47 -13.57
C LEU A 73 13.74 -2.62 -14.54
N PRO A 74 14.33 -2.02 -15.60
CA PRO A 74 13.63 -1.05 -16.47
C PRO A 74 12.32 -1.56 -17.04
N ALA A 75 12.26 -2.85 -17.41
CA ALA A 75 11.05 -3.48 -17.96
C ALA A 75 9.89 -3.59 -16.94
N LEU A 76 10.18 -3.58 -15.63
CA LEU A 76 9.19 -3.72 -14.57
C LEU A 76 8.87 -2.40 -13.87
N GLN A 77 9.53 -1.30 -14.24
CA GLN A 77 9.34 0.00 -13.58
C GLN A 77 7.87 0.46 -13.54
N PRO A 78 7.06 0.37 -14.61
CA PRO A 78 5.64 0.74 -14.53
C PRO A 78 4.85 -0.10 -13.53
N VAL A 79 5.13 -1.42 -13.47
CA VAL A 79 4.48 -2.34 -12.53
C VAL A 79 4.91 -2.02 -11.10
N ALA A 80 6.20 -1.78 -10.88
CA ALA A 80 6.75 -1.41 -9.57
C ALA A 80 6.14 -0.09 -9.06
N VAL A 81 6.03 0.93 -9.92
CA VAL A 81 5.37 2.20 -9.60
C VAL A 81 3.91 1.97 -9.25
N GLY A 82 3.18 1.14 -10.01
CA GLY A 82 1.79 0.79 -9.72
C GLY A 82 1.62 0.12 -8.35
N LEU A 83 2.41 -0.91 -8.06
CA LEU A 83 2.38 -1.64 -6.77
C LEU A 83 2.72 -0.73 -5.58
N LEU A 84 3.76 0.10 -5.70
CA LEU A 84 4.14 1.04 -4.65
C LEU A 84 3.08 2.13 -4.44
N PHE A 85 2.48 2.62 -5.53
CA PHE A 85 1.44 3.63 -5.44
C PHE A 85 0.12 3.07 -4.90
N HIS A 86 -0.18 1.80 -5.18
CA HIS A 86 -1.28 1.06 -4.59
C HIS A 86 -1.10 0.97 -3.06
N LEU A 87 0.07 0.48 -2.61
CA LEU A 87 0.42 0.44 -1.18
C LEU A 87 0.38 1.82 -0.50
N PHE A 88 0.81 2.87 -1.21
CA PHE A 88 0.73 4.24 -0.73
C PHE A 88 -0.72 4.68 -0.52
N THR A 89 -1.60 4.42 -1.49
CA THR A 89 -3.02 4.75 -1.42
C THR A 89 -3.70 4.03 -0.26
N ASP A 90 -3.39 2.75 -0.05
CA ASP A 90 -3.87 1.97 1.09
C ASP A 90 -3.38 2.51 2.43
N THR A 91 -2.14 3.01 2.46
CA THR A 91 -1.60 3.69 3.65
C THR A 91 -2.37 4.97 3.95
N VAL A 92 -2.72 5.76 2.93
CA VAL A 92 -3.55 6.97 3.09
C VAL A 92 -4.92 6.62 3.67
N ASP A 93 -5.54 5.53 3.21
CA ASP A 93 -6.81 5.08 3.75
C ASP A 93 -6.72 4.57 5.18
N CYS A 94 -5.65 3.85 5.53
CA CYS A 94 -5.39 3.50 6.93
C CYS A 94 -5.30 4.76 7.81
N LEU A 95 -4.56 5.78 7.37
CA LEU A 95 -4.45 7.05 8.10
C LEU A 95 -5.79 7.78 8.23
N TRP A 96 -6.62 7.73 7.19
CA TRP A 96 -7.99 8.28 7.23
C TRP A 96 -8.87 7.53 8.22
N ASN A 97 -8.79 6.20 8.28
CA ASN A 97 -9.50 5.41 9.27
C ASN A 97 -9.02 5.71 10.69
N PHE A 98 -7.70 5.86 10.89
CA PHE A 98 -7.12 6.16 12.20
C PHE A 98 -7.53 7.53 12.73
N SER A 99 -7.80 8.52 11.87
CA SER A 99 -8.25 9.84 12.32
C SER A 99 -9.68 9.85 12.85
N HIS A 100 -10.48 8.82 12.55
CA HIS A 100 -11.87 8.69 13.00
C HIS A 100 -12.10 7.50 13.95
N CYS A 101 -11.14 6.59 14.06
CA CYS A 101 -11.25 5.37 14.87
C CYS A 101 -9.91 5.01 15.53
N ASN A 102 -9.78 5.33 16.82
CA ASN A 102 -8.57 5.01 17.60
C ASN A 102 -8.38 3.49 17.78
N GLU A 103 -9.46 2.72 17.97
CA GLU A 103 -9.37 1.26 18.10
C GLU A 103 -8.84 0.59 16.81
N CYS A 104 -9.18 1.15 15.65
CA CYS A 104 -8.66 0.70 14.36
C CYS A 104 -7.15 0.93 14.26
N TYR A 105 -6.66 2.02 14.84
CA TYR A 105 -5.22 2.28 14.94
C TYR A 105 -4.54 1.29 15.88
N LEU A 106 -5.05 1.11 17.10
CA LEU A 106 -4.47 0.23 18.11
C LEU A 106 -4.43 -1.24 17.67
N SER A 107 -5.44 -1.69 16.93
CA SER A 107 -5.51 -3.05 16.37
C SER A 107 -4.67 -3.25 15.10
N SER A 108 -4.14 -2.17 14.50
CA SER A 108 -3.38 -2.25 13.25
C SER A 108 -1.99 -2.88 13.42
N ARG A 109 -1.50 -3.53 12.36
CA ARG A 109 -0.11 -4.01 12.29
C ARG A 109 0.90 -2.85 12.29
N ILE A 110 0.49 -1.65 11.86
CA ILE A 110 1.30 -0.43 11.91
C ILE A 110 1.61 -0.04 13.36
N TYR A 111 0.60 -0.07 14.25
CA TYR A 111 0.80 0.20 15.67
C TYR A 111 1.78 -0.79 16.31
N ALA A 112 1.60 -2.08 16.01
CA ALA A 112 2.49 -3.14 16.47
C ALA A 112 3.94 -2.92 16.00
N LEU A 113 4.14 -2.61 14.71
CA LEU A 113 5.46 -2.30 14.14
C LEU A 113 6.09 -1.08 14.82
N ARG A 114 5.34 0.03 14.96
CA ARG A 114 5.80 1.26 15.63
C ARG A 114 6.31 0.97 17.04
N ASN A 115 5.56 0.20 17.82
CA ASN A 115 5.91 -0.13 19.19
C ASN A 115 7.14 -1.04 19.26
N TRP A 116 7.24 -2.02 18.35
CA TRP A 116 8.43 -2.87 18.23
C TRP A 116 9.68 -2.03 17.89
N VAL A 117 9.59 -1.09 16.94
CA VAL A 117 10.68 -0.17 16.59
C VAL A 117 11.07 0.71 17.78
N LYS A 118 10.10 1.29 18.50
CA LYS A 118 10.38 2.10 19.70
C LYS A 118 11.14 1.30 20.76
N LYS A 119 10.73 0.06 21.00
CA LYS A 119 11.40 -0.85 21.94
C LYS A 119 12.81 -1.18 21.48
N LEU A 120 13.01 -1.47 20.20
CA LEU A 120 14.33 -1.74 19.62
C LEU A 120 15.28 -0.54 19.77
N LEU A 121 14.75 0.68 19.64
CA LEU A 121 15.49 1.93 19.81
C LEU A 121 15.65 2.37 21.28
N GLY A 122 15.24 1.54 22.26
CA GLY A 122 15.34 1.86 23.69
C GLY A 122 14.46 3.04 24.14
N ARG A 123 13.49 3.46 23.34
CA ARG A 123 12.56 4.55 23.68
C ARG A 123 11.42 4.02 24.52
N LYS A 124 11.02 4.75 25.57
CA LYS A 124 9.82 4.42 26.35
C LYS A 124 8.60 4.34 25.43
N VAL A 125 7.83 3.26 25.56
CA VAL A 125 6.50 3.17 24.96
C VAL A 125 5.60 4.03 25.86
N ALA A 126 4.96 5.05 25.28
CA ALA A 126 3.92 5.79 26.00
C ALA A 126 2.71 4.86 26.06
N GLU A 127 2.31 4.52 27.28
CA GLU A 127 1.07 3.80 27.60
C GLU A 127 -0.15 4.69 27.37
#